data_AF-A0A1B6LM44-F1
#
_entry.id   AF-A0A1B6LM44-F1
#
_cell.length_a   1.000
_cell.length_b   1.000
_cell.length_c   1.000
_cell.angle_alpha   90.00
_cell.angle_beta   90.00
_cell.angle_gamma   90.00
#
_symmetry.space_group_name_H-M   'P 1'
#
loop_
_entity.id
_entity.type
_entity.pdbx_description
1 polymer ?
#
loop_
_entity_poly.entity_id
_entity_poly.type
_entity_poly.pdbx_seq_one_letter_code
_entity_poly.pdbx_strand_id
1 'polypeptide(L)'
;PEWQFETPTPQQVEEAIVAGKKSLEERDHLEVSNPGLPVNSPSYRHQVSIKTSARATNLARSAYIMEEATKQLLKKKSQPKTLNKSVGKGPKLPTDWLPTDECGEGPLPACPPSEYRSIDGSCNNLYKPSLWGVAMRPYRRQLDPHYADGVSMPRVSSDGSPLPSA
;
A
#
# COMPACT_ATOMS: atom_id res chain seq x y z
N PRO A 1 4.03 -15.08 -4.63
CA PRO A 1 4.13 -15.48 -6.06
C PRO A 1 4.60 -14.35 -7.00
N GLU A 2 5.14 -14.71 -8.17
CA GLU A 2 5.39 -13.77 -9.27
C GLU A 2 4.09 -13.32 -9.94
N TRP A 3 4.17 -12.30 -10.79
CA TRP A 3 3.04 -11.78 -11.56
C TRP A 3 2.34 -12.86 -12.38
N GLN A 4 1.05 -13.08 -12.15
CA GLN A 4 0.31 -14.20 -12.74
C GLN A 4 -0.40 -13.88 -14.07
N PHE A 5 -0.25 -12.66 -14.60
CA PHE A 5 -0.87 -12.24 -15.85
C PHE A 5 0.19 -12.00 -16.93
N GLU A 6 -0.22 -11.55 -18.11
CA GLU A 6 0.74 -10.99 -19.08
C GLU A 6 1.49 -9.82 -18.47
N THR A 7 2.77 -9.66 -18.78
CA THR A 7 3.55 -8.52 -18.31
C THR A 7 3.02 -7.26 -19.02
N PRO A 8 2.56 -6.24 -18.27
CA PRO A 8 2.08 -5.01 -18.90
C PRO A 8 3.24 -4.24 -19.56
N THR A 9 2.93 -3.53 -20.63
CA THR A 9 3.90 -2.65 -21.29
C THR A 9 4.17 -1.41 -20.41
N PRO A 10 5.32 -0.72 -20.58
CA PRO A 10 5.58 0.52 -19.84
C PRO A 10 4.48 1.58 -20.01
N GLN A 11 3.88 1.65 -21.20
CA GLN A 11 2.75 2.55 -21.47
C GLN A 11 1.50 2.17 -20.66
N GLN A 12 1.18 0.88 -20.55
CA GLN A 12 0.06 0.41 -19.73
C GLN A 12 0.28 0.68 -18.24
N VAL A 13 1.53 0.56 -17.77
CA VAL A 13 1.90 0.90 -16.39
C VAL A 13 1.72 2.39 -16.13
N GLU A 14 2.19 3.25 -17.02
CA GLU A 14 2.04 4.70 -16.89
C GLU A 14 0.56 5.12 -16.90
N GLU A 15 -0.23 4.58 -17.84
CA GLU A 15 -1.67 4.83 -17.90
C GLU A 15 -2.39 4.40 -16.61
N ALA A 16 -2.01 3.25 -16.05
CA ALA A 16 -2.57 2.77 -14.78
C ALA A 16 -2.21 3.69 -13.60
N ILE A 17 -0.98 4.20 -13.55
CA ILE A 17 -0.55 5.16 -12.52
C ILE A 17 -1.32 6.48 -12.66
N VAL A 18 -1.50 6.98 -13.88
CA VAL A 18 -2.29 8.19 -14.15
C VAL A 18 -3.73 8.00 -13.68
N ALA A 19 -4.34 6.84 -13.97
CA ALA A 19 -5.67 6.51 -13.47
C ALA A 19 -5.73 6.46 -11.93
N GLY A 20 -4.71 5.88 -11.28
CA GLY A 20 -4.60 5.85 -9.82
C GLY A 20 -4.46 7.24 -9.19
N LYS A 21 -3.66 8.13 -9.79
CA LYS A 21 -3.53 9.53 -9.36
C LYS A 21 -4.85 10.28 -9.49
N LYS A 22 -5.54 10.12 -10.62
CA LYS A 22 -6.87 10.70 -10.84
C LYS A 22 -7.88 10.23 -9.79
N SER A 23 -7.90 8.93 -9.47
CA SER A 23 -8.77 8.37 -8.42
C SER A 23 -8.47 8.98 -7.05
N LEU A 24 -7.20 9.26 -6.74
CA LEU A 24 -6.82 9.92 -5.50
C LEU A 24 -7.31 11.38 -5.44
N GLU A 25 -7.19 12.12 -6.54
CA GLU A 25 -7.70 13.49 -6.65
C GLU A 25 -9.23 13.54 -6.48
N GLU A 26 -9.95 12.62 -7.12
CA GLU A 26 -11.41 12.47 -6.96
C GLU A 26 -11.77 12.18 -5.50
N ARG A 27 -11.02 11.31 -4.82
CA ARG A 27 -11.21 11.02 -3.38
C ARG A 27 -10.99 12.27 -2.53
N ASP A 28 -9.93 13.02 -2.78
CA ASP A 28 -9.61 14.23 -2.03
C ASP A 28 -10.71 15.30 -2.19
N HIS A 29 -11.26 15.45 -3.39
CA HIS A 29 -12.41 16.35 -3.62
C HIS A 29 -13.63 15.93 -2.79
N LEU A 30 -13.91 14.63 -2.69
CA LEU A 30 -14.99 14.11 -1.85
C LEU A 30 -14.71 14.31 -0.36
N GLU A 31 -13.48 14.11 0.09
CA GLU A 31 -13.07 14.34 1.48
C GLU A 31 -13.29 15.80 1.90
N VAL A 32 -12.99 16.77 1.02
CA VAL A 32 -13.24 18.20 1.27
C VAL A 32 -14.74 18.51 1.36
N SER A 33 -15.56 17.82 0.58
CA SER A 33 -17.02 18.01 0.58
C SER A 33 -17.72 17.37 1.80
N ASN A 34 -17.06 16.45 2.49
CA ASN A 34 -17.65 15.72 3.61
C ASN A 34 -17.81 16.63 4.83
N PRO A 35 -19.01 16.79 5.41
CA PRO A 35 -19.19 17.57 6.63
C PRO A 35 -18.37 16.93 7.76
N GLY A 36 -17.35 17.66 8.22
CA GLY A 36 -16.53 17.23 9.34
C GLY A 36 -17.29 17.20 10.67
N LEU A 37 -16.64 16.67 11.70
CA LEU A 37 -17.19 16.68 13.06
C LEU A 37 -17.34 18.13 13.57
N PRO A 38 -18.37 18.43 14.38
CA PRO A 38 -18.53 19.75 14.97
C PRO A 38 -17.29 20.15 15.79
N VAL A 39 -16.73 21.32 15.49
CA VAL A 39 -15.56 21.87 16.19
C VAL A 39 -15.85 21.93 17.69
N ASN A 40 -14.87 21.57 18.51
CA ASN A 40 -14.95 21.47 19.97
C ASN A 40 -15.82 20.34 20.55
N SER A 41 -16.47 19.50 19.73
CA SER A 41 -17.13 18.29 20.24
C SER A 41 -16.11 17.30 20.83
N PRO A 42 -16.52 16.43 21.78
CA PRO A 42 -15.66 15.33 22.26
C PRO A 42 -15.09 14.50 21.11
N SER A 43 -15.90 14.23 20.09
CA SER A 43 -15.49 13.48 18.89
C SER A 43 -14.41 14.20 18.08
N TYR A 44 -14.54 15.52 17.89
CA TYR A 44 -13.53 16.33 17.20
C TYR A 44 -12.18 16.32 17.96
N ARG A 45 -12.22 16.51 19.29
CA ARG A 45 -11.00 16.47 20.12
C ARG A 45 -10.32 15.11 20.06
N HIS A 46 -11.10 14.03 20.11
CA HIS A 46 -10.58 12.68 19.95
C HIS A 46 -9.91 12.51 18.58
N GLN A 47 -10.58 12.89 17.49
CA GLN A 47 -10.03 12.82 16.13
C GLN A 47 -8.68 13.54 16.00
N VAL A 48 -8.56 14.75 16.57
CA VAL A 48 -7.30 15.52 16.56
C VAL A 48 -6.21 14.82 17.37
N SER A 49 -6.54 14.18 18.49
CA SER A 49 -5.56 13.46 19.33
C SER A 49 -4.96 12.22 18.66
N ILE A 50 -5.68 11.62 17.71
CA ILE A 50 -5.25 10.42 16.96
C ILE A 50 -4.86 10.74 15.52
N LYS A 51 -4.58 12.01 15.21
CA LYS A 51 -4.29 12.46 13.85
C LYS A 51 -3.08 11.71 13.27
N THR A 52 -3.27 11.16 12.08
CA THR A 52 -2.21 10.50 11.29
C THR A 52 -1.06 11.46 10.97
N SER A 53 0.18 11.00 11.15
CA SER A 53 1.37 11.79 10.84
C SER A 53 1.50 12.05 9.33
N ALA A 54 2.15 13.16 8.95
CA ALA A 54 2.37 13.49 7.53
C ALA A 54 3.08 12.36 6.77
N ARG A 55 4.04 11.68 7.42
CA ARG A 55 4.73 10.51 6.90
C ARG A 55 3.78 9.36 6.57
N ALA A 56 2.88 9.01 7.51
CA ALA A 56 1.89 7.95 7.31
C ALA A 56 0.87 8.32 6.24
N THR A 57 0.44 9.59 6.19
CA THR A 57 -0.45 10.09 5.15
C THR A 57 0.19 9.97 3.76
N ASN A 58 1.47 10.32 3.61
CA ASN A 58 2.17 10.19 2.33
C ASN A 58 2.20 8.74 1.85
N LEU A 59 2.60 7.80 2.71
CA LEU A 59 2.62 6.37 2.37
C LEU A 59 1.23 5.83 2.02
N ALA A 60 0.21 6.22 2.77
CA ALA A 60 -1.16 5.79 2.50
C ALA A 60 -1.66 6.28 1.13
N ARG A 61 -1.32 7.52 0.75
CA ARG A 61 -1.65 8.08 -0.57
C ARG A 61 -0.93 7.35 -1.70
N SER A 62 0.37 7.09 -1.54
CA SER A 62 1.13 6.30 -2.52
C SER A 62 0.59 4.87 -2.66
N ALA A 63 0.24 4.22 -1.54
CA ALA A 63 -0.36 2.89 -1.53
C ALA A 63 -1.72 2.87 -2.25
N TYR A 64 -2.56 3.88 -2.04
CA TYR A 64 -3.85 4.02 -2.73
C TYR A 64 -3.67 4.10 -4.26
N ILE A 65 -2.72 4.91 -4.73
CA ILE A 65 -2.40 4.99 -6.18
C ILE A 65 -1.97 3.62 -6.71
N MET A 66 -1.08 2.91 -5.99
CA MET A 66 -0.63 1.58 -6.40
C MET A 66 -1.76 0.55 -6.45
N GLU A 67 -2.68 0.59 -5.49
CA GLU A 67 -3.83 -0.30 -5.43
C GLU A 67 -4.75 -0.08 -6.64
N GLU A 68 -5.12 1.16 -6.92
CA GLU A 68 -6.00 1.51 -8.04
C GLU A 68 -5.35 1.27 -9.40
N ALA A 69 -4.05 1.57 -9.53
CA ALA A 69 -3.29 1.22 -10.72
C ALA A 69 -3.27 -0.30 -10.95
N THR A 70 -3.07 -1.09 -9.89
CA THR A 70 -3.09 -2.56 -9.97
C THR A 70 -4.46 -3.07 -10.42
N LYS A 71 -5.55 -2.56 -9.84
CA LYS A 71 -6.92 -2.89 -10.27
C LYS A 71 -7.14 -2.54 -11.74
N GLN A 72 -6.61 -1.42 -12.23
CA GLN A 72 -6.76 -1.07 -13.64
C GLN A 72 -6.01 -2.00 -14.59
N LEU A 73 -4.81 -2.43 -14.22
CA LEU A 73 -4.06 -3.41 -15.02
C LEU A 73 -4.78 -4.76 -15.12
N LEU A 74 -5.58 -5.12 -14.12
CA LEU A 74 -6.36 -6.36 -14.09
C LEU A 74 -7.66 -6.26 -14.89
N LYS A 75 -8.34 -5.11 -14.86
CA LYS A 75 -9.57 -4.86 -15.64
C LYS A 75 -9.37 -5.07 -17.14
N LYS A 76 -8.18 -4.77 -17.66
CA LYS A 76 -7.84 -4.88 -19.09
C LYS A 76 -7.44 -6.29 -19.53
N LYS A 77 -7.47 -7.32 -18.66
CA LYS A 77 -6.91 -8.65 -18.98
C LYS A 77 -7.87 -9.83 -18.82
N SER A 78 -7.69 -10.80 -19.71
CA SER A 78 -8.28 -12.13 -19.66
C SER A 78 -7.57 -13.02 -18.62
N GLN A 79 -8.27 -14.10 -18.23
CA GLN A 79 -8.05 -15.04 -17.13
C GLN A 79 -6.60 -15.23 -16.60
N PRO A 80 -6.43 -15.41 -15.28
CA PRO A 80 -5.11 -15.63 -14.66
C PRO A 80 -4.44 -16.89 -15.21
N LYS A 81 -3.09 -16.90 -15.31
CA LYS A 81 -2.31 -18.06 -15.77
C LYS A 81 -2.45 -19.28 -14.86
N THR A 82 -2.86 -19.09 -13.61
CA THR A 82 -3.12 -20.17 -12.66
C THR A 82 -4.40 -19.90 -11.88
N LEU A 83 -5.05 -20.95 -11.37
CA LEU A 83 -6.25 -20.84 -10.51
C LEU A 83 -5.98 -20.17 -9.15
N ASN A 84 -4.75 -19.73 -8.88
CA ASN A 84 -4.38 -19.12 -7.61
C ASN A 84 -4.95 -17.70 -7.51
N LYS A 85 -5.71 -17.46 -6.44
CA LYS A 85 -6.46 -16.20 -6.20
C LYS A 85 -5.59 -14.97 -5.91
N SER A 86 -4.26 -15.07 -5.97
CA SER A 86 -3.34 -13.94 -5.76
C SER A 86 -2.85 -13.41 -7.10
N VAL A 87 -2.86 -12.10 -7.31
CA VAL A 87 -2.27 -11.52 -8.55
C VAL A 87 -0.74 -11.57 -8.59
N GLY A 88 -0.11 -11.69 -7.41
CA GLY A 88 1.34 -11.78 -7.25
C GLY A 88 2.04 -10.43 -7.22
N LYS A 89 3.37 -10.45 -7.26
CA LYS A 89 4.18 -9.22 -7.28
C LYS A 89 4.06 -8.56 -8.65
N GLY A 90 3.58 -7.31 -8.67
CA GLY A 90 3.46 -6.52 -9.89
C GLY A 90 4.79 -6.21 -10.58
N PRO A 91 4.74 -5.66 -11.81
CA PRO A 91 5.94 -5.14 -12.48
C PRO A 91 6.61 -4.05 -11.63
N LYS A 92 7.92 -3.85 -11.83
CA LYS A 92 8.61 -2.70 -11.23
C LYS A 92 8.01 -1.40 -11.77
N LEU A 93 7.64 -0.51 -10.85
CA LEU A 93 7.05 0.79 -11.18
C LEU A 93 8.14 1.88 -11.21
N PRO A 94 7.95 2.95 -12.00
CA PRO A 94 8.77 4.15 -11.87
C PRO A 94 8.62 4.74 -10.47
N THR A 95 9.75 5.14 -9.87
CA THR A 95 9.86 5.53 -8.45
C THR A 95 9.72 7.03 -8.21
N ASP A 96 9.66 7.86 -9.26
CA ASP A 96 9.76 9.33 -9.13
C ASP A 96 8.68 9.95 -8.21
N TRP A 97 7.53 9.30 -8.09
CA TRP A 97 6.41 9.73 -7.24
C TRP A 97 6.26 8.88 -5.97
N LEU A 98 7.04 7.81 -5.82
CA LEU A 98 7.03 6.94 -4.65
C LEU A 98 7.99 7.48 -3.58
N PRO A 99 7.66 7.36 -2.29
CA PRO A 99 8.59 7.69 -1.21
C PRO A 99 9.81 6.75 -1.28
N THR A 100 10.94 7.26 -1.78
CA THR A 100 12.14 6.47 -2.06
C THR A 100 12.69 5.79 -0.80
N ASP A 101 12.61 6.47 0.34
CA ASP A 101 13.14 5.99 1.60
C ASP A 101 12.34 4.80 2.15
N GLU A 102 11.01 4.81 2.00
CA GLU A 102 10.11 3.79 2.54
C GLU A 102 9.70 2.67 1.57
N CYS A 103 9.76 2.92 0.26
CA CYS A 103 9.41 1.92 -0.76
C CYS A 103 10.65 1.34 -1.46
N GLY A 104 11.80 2.01 -1.38
CA GLY A 104 13.04 1.60 -2.04
C GLY A 104 14.04 0.87 -1.14
N GLU A 105 15.00 0.21 -1.79
CA GLU A 105 16.28 -0.18 -1.19
C GLU A 105 17.27 1.00 -1.35
N GLY A 106 16.94 2.14 -0.74
CA GLY A 106 17.85 3.29 -0.70
C GLY A 106 19.20 2.95 -0.05
N PRO A 107 20.20 3.85 -0.16
CA PRO A 107 21.51 3.63 0.44
C PRO A 107 21.36 3.31 1.93
N LEU A 108 22.11 2.32 2.40
CA LEU A 108 22.06 1.90 3.80
C LEU A 108 22.53 3.08 4.66
N PRO A 109 21.74 3.51 5.67
CA PRO A 109 22.21 4.52 6.60
C PRO A 109 23.45 4.02 7.32
N ALA A 110 24.39 4.92 7.58
CA ALA A 110 25.47 4.62 8.53
C ALA A 110 24.82 4.34 9.89
N CYS A 111 25.11 3.16 10.46
CA CYS A 111 24.62 2.76 11.78
C CYS A 111 25.73 2.96 12.81
N PRO A 112 25.87 4.16 13.41
CA PRO A 112 26.82 4.37 14.47
C PRO A 112 26.47 3.49 15.68
N PRO A 113 27.49 3.03 16.43
CA PRO A 113 27.24 2.30 17.67
C PRO A 113 26.45 3.20 18.64
N SER A 114 25.38 2.65 19.20
CA SER A 114 24.51 3.30 20.19
C SER A 114 24.11 2.26 21.23
N GLU A 115 24.03 2.67 22.49
CA GLU A 115 23.55 1.82 23.58
C GLU A 115 22.03 1.59 23.53
N TYR A 116 21.30 2.50 22.88
CA TYR A 116 19.84 2.49 22.84
C TYR A 116 19.32 2.26 21.42
N ARG A 117 18.09 1.71 21.36
CA ARG A 117 17.35 1.47 20.12
C ARG A 117 16.86 2.80 19.54
N SER A 118 16.86 2.90 18.23
CA SER A 118 16.13 3.94 17.52
C SER A 118 14.62 3.80 17.77
N ILE A 119 13.91 4.92 17.69
CA ILE A 119 12.46 4.94 17.94
C ILE A 119 11.66 4.19 16.87
N ASP A 120 12.20 4.11 15.64
CA ASP A 120 11.57 3.45 14.52
C ASP A 120 12.11 2.04 14.27
N GLY A 121 13.09 1.57 15.05
CA GLY A 121 13.70 0.24 14.90
C GLY A 121 14.83 0.16 13.86
N SER A 122 15.18 1.27 13.21
CA SER A 122 16.35 1.36 12.32
C SER A 122 17.65 0.94 13.00
N CYS A 123 18.61 0.40 12.23
CA CYS A 123 19.91 -0.08 12.70
C CYS A 123 19.88 -1.23 13.72
N ASN A 124 18.71 -1.83 14.00
CA ASN A 124 18.67 -3.04 14.83
C ASN A 124 19.29 -4.25 14.11
N ASN A 125 19.11 -4.33 12.79
CA ASN A 125 19.73 -5.35 11.95
C ASN A 125 20.78 -4.71 11.04
N LEU A 126 22.08 -5.01 11.26
CA LEU A 126 23.17 -4.39 10.50
C LEU A 126 23.24 -4.81 9.02
N TYR A 127 22.62 -5.93 8.65
CA TYR A 127 22.59 -6.40 7.26
C TYR A 127 21.54 -5.63 6.44
N LYS A 128 20.38 -5.33 7.03
CA LYS A 128 19.28 -4.56 6.41
C LYS A 128 18.74 -3.48 7.36
N PRO A 129 19.54 -2.46 7.70
CA PRO A 129 19.29 -1.53 8.79
C PRO A 129 18.06 -0.64 8.62
N SER A 130 17.60 -0.40 7.39
CA SER A 130 16.43 0.44 7.09
C SER A 130 15.19 -0.37 6.70
N LEU A 131 15.29 -1.70 6.58
CA LEU A 131 14.21 -2.56 6.05
C LEU A 131 13.64 -3.53 7.08
N TRP A 132 14.49 -4.14 7.91
CA TRP A 132 14.05 -5.25 8.78
C TRP A 132 13.71 -4.75 10.19
N GLY A 133 12.46 -4.95 10.60
CA GLY A 133 11.98 -4.54 11.92
C GLY A 133 11.79 -3.03 12.08
N VAL A 134 11.86 -2.27 10.98
CA VAL A 134 11.66 -0.82 10.97
C VAL A 134 10.18 -0.49 10.81
N ALA A 135 9.69 0.51 11.55
CA ALA A 135 8.34 1.04 11.42
C ALA A 135 8.08 1.61 10.01
N MET A 136 6.80 1.77 9.65
CA MET A 136 6.40 2.34 8.35
C MET A 136 6.82 1.50 7.14
N ARG A 137 6.99 0.18 7.34
CA ARG A 137 7.26 -0.81 6.30
C ARG A 137 6.11 -1.81 6.18
N PRO A 138 5.87 -2.39 5.00
CA PRO A 138 4.86 -3.43 4.85
C PRO A 138 5.22 -4.69 5.66
N TYR A 139 4.21 -5.36 6.19
CA TYR A 139 4.40 -6.65 6.85
C TYR A 139 4.93 -7.70 5.86
N ARG A 140 5.91 -8.48 6.32
CA ARG A 140 6.37 -9.66 5.58
C ARG A 140 5.28 -10.73 5.61
N ARG A 141 4.99 -11.30 4.45
CA ARG A 141 4.02 -12.40 4.32
C ARG A 141 4.76 -13.73 4.16
N GLN A 142 4.39 -14.71 4.98
CA GLN A 142 4.90 -16.08 4.88
C GLN A 142 4.18 -16.89 3.79
N LEU A 143 2.90 -16.56 3.55
CA LEU A 143 2.05 -17.14 2.53
C LEU A 143 1.52 -16.06 1.60
N ASP A 144 1.12 -16.46 0.40
CA ASP A 144 0.53 -15.55 -0.57
C ASP A 144 -0.82 -14.99 -0.07
N PRO A 145 -1.12 -13.71 -0.35
CA PRO A 145 -2.40 -13.11 0.05
C PRO A 145 -3.57 -13.74 -0.69
N HIS A 146 -4.75 -13.77 -0.05
CA HIS A 146 -5.96 -14.32 -0.63
C HIS A 146 -7.10 -13.31 -0.49
N TYR A 147 -7.23 -12.46 -1.52
CA TYR A 147 -8.27 -11.44 -1.66
C TYR A 147 -9.32 -11.90 -2.68
N ALA A 148 -10.54 -11.34 -2.61
CA ALA A 148 -11.62 -11.72 -3.53
C ALA A 148 -11.36 -11.25 -4.97
N ASP A 149 -10.76 -10.07 -5.13
CA ASP A 149 -10.30 -9.50 -6.40
C ASP A 149 -8.80 -9.77 -6.67
N GLY A 150 -8.16 -10.51 -5.77
CA GLY A 150 -6.72 -10.77 -5.79
C GLY A 150 -5.82 -9.57 -5.42
N VAL A 151 -6.38 -8.39 -5.11
CA VAL A 151 -5.63 -7.16 -4.81
C VAL A 151 -5.84 -6.71 -3.37
N SER A 152 -7.07 -6.35 -3.00
CA SER A 152 -7.36 -5.71 -1.72
C SER A 152 -8.77 -5.98 -1.18
N MET A 153 -9.70 -6.46 -1.99
CA MET A 153 -11.06 -6.75 -1.51
C MET A 153 -11.06 -7.90 -0.50
N PRO A 154 -11.77 -7.76 0.64
CA PRO A 154 -11.90 -8.82 1.63
C PRO A 154 -12.29 -10.16 1.01
N ARG A 155 -11.74 -11.25 1.55
CA ARG A 155 -11.96 -12.59 1.03
C ARG A 155 -13.44 -12.97 1.10
N VAL A 156 -13.92 -13.69 0.08
CA VAL A 156 -15.23 -14.38 0.10
C VAL A 156 -15.08 -15.86 0.46
N SER A 157 -16.18 -16.52 0.78
CA SER A 157 -16.20 -17.96 1.04
C SER A 157 -15.67 -18.77 -0.17
N SER A 158 -15.29 -20.03 0.05
CA SER A 158 -14.78 -20.90 -1.02
C SER A 158 -15.81 -21.14 -2.14
N ASP A 159 -17.09 -21.07 -1.81
CA ASP A 159 -18.24 -21.18 -2.72
C ASP A 159 -18.68 -19.83 -3.34
N GLY A 160 -17.98 -18.73 -3.00
CA GLY A 160 -18.31 -17.37 -3.46
C GLY A 160 -19.36 -16.64 -2.63
N SER A 161 -19.93 -17.27 -1.59
CA SER A 161 -20.88 -16.61 -0.69
C SER A 161 -20.18 -15.62 0.28
N PRO A 162 -20.94 -14.68 0.89
CA PRO A 162 -20.40 -13.83 1.95
C PRO A 162 -19.88 -14.66 3.14
N LEU A 163 -18.79 -14.20 3.76
CA LEU A 163 -18.33 -14.79 5.02
C LEU A 163 -19.34 -14.50 6.14
N PRO A 164 -19.48 -15.39 7.14
CA PRO A 164 -20.27 -15.10 8.32
C PRO A 164 -19.73 -13.85 9.04
N SER A 165 -20.61 -13.16 9.79
CA SER A 165 -20.17 -12.08 10.67
C SER A 165 -19.10 -12.59 11.63
N ALA A 166 -18.06 -11.78 11.82
CA ALA A 166 -17.03 -12.01 12.83
C ALA A 166 -17.61 -11.91 14.25
#